data_AF-A0A521T519-F1
#
_entry.id   AF-A0A521T519-F1
#
_cell.length_a   1.000
_cell.length_b   1.000
_cell.length_c   1.000
_cell.angle_alpha   90.00
_cell.angle_beta   90.00
_cell.angle_gamma   90.00
#
_symmetry.space_group_name_H-M   'P 1'
#
loop_
_entity.id
_entity.type
_entity.pdbx_description
1 polymer ?
#
loop_
_entity_poly.entity_id
_entity_poly.type
_entity_poly.pdbx_seq_one_letter_code
_entity_poly.pdbx_strand_id
1 'polypeptide(L)'
;MMVRLQITHYRIRMANLVHAMGLTSLALALAFSLTGAVALAAPMAQTAAGLGQAATFSVIGKAGVTNTGPSVLSGNVGADSSIIGFGGAPDGTANGLVFAPEVNGPESDAATADGVLTSQAGAAAAAGPNLTGLSLVPGVYTVGSALLPGELTLDGPGVYIFLASDLTASGNVTLTNGADACNVFWHVDSAATITGGSFVGTIIAGTSVTFGDAASLDGRAIALTGNVTLINNVISGPSCAAAAAAVLAATSTPDASAAATTATAGAATAGATATPLVLVPVTGVDRSVNSALALRSWLQIGLVVVGMGLMLLGYVLRRE
;
A
#
# COMPACT_ATOMS: atom_id res chain seq x y z
N MET A 1 26.16 35.39 65.66
CA MET A 1 26.26 34.00 65.17
C MET A 1 24.90 33.40 64.79
N MET A 2 23.84 33.61 65.58
CA MET A 2 22.46 33.13 65.28
C MET A 2 21.85 33.61 63.96
N VAL A 3 22.07 34.86 63.53
CA VAL A 3 21.49 35.41 62.28
C VAL A 3 22.08 34.73 61.02
N ARG A 4 23.36 34.33 61.06
CA ARG A 4 24.00 33.62 59.94
C ARG A 4 23.47 32.18 59.78
N LEU A 5 22.98 31.54 60.84
CA LEU A 5 22.37 30.20 60.76
C LEU A 5 20.97 30.23 60.13
N GLN A 6 20.17 31.25 60.45
CA GLN A 6 18.80 31.41 59.93
C GLN A 6 18.78 31.64 58.41
N ILE A 7 19.73 32.42 57.89
CA ILE A 7 19.85 32.70 56.44
C ILE A 7 20.25 31.44 55.66
N THR A 8 21.12 30.59 56.23
CA THR A 8 21.54 29.34 55.59
C THR A 8 20.41 28.32 55.53
N HIS A 9 19.62 28.17 56.61
CA HIS A 9 18.44 27.29 56.58
C HIS A 9 17.36 27.76 55.61
N TYR A 10 17.17 29.08 55.47
CA TYR A 10 16.22 29.63 54.51
C TYR A 10 16.64 29.37 53.05
N ARG A 11 17.94 29.50 52.74
CA ARG A 11 18.47 29.20 51.41
C ARG A 11 18.35 27.73 51.01
N ILE A 12 18.55 26.81 51.96
CA ILE A 12 18.41 25.36 51.71
C ILE A 12 16.94 24.99 51.48
N ARG A 13 16.00 25.59 52.25
CA ARG A 13 14.56 25.37 52.05
C ARG A 13 14.06 25.92 50.71
N MET A 14 14.55 27.09 50.28
CA MET A 14 14.23 27.68 48.98
C MET A 14 14.80 26.86 47.82
N ALA A 15 16.04 26.35 47.93
CA ALA A 15 16.65 25.51 46.90
C ALA A 15 15.94 24.16 46.73
N ASN A 16 15.46 23.55 47.83
CA ASN A 16 14.67 22.31 47.76
C ASN A 16 13.26 22.54 47.18
N LEU A 17 12.66 23.71 47.40
CA LEU A 17 11.36 24.06 46.81
C LEU A 17 11.46 24.23 45.28
N VAL A 18 12.53 24.86 44.80
CA VAL A 18 12.77 25.09 43.35
C VAL A 18 13.03 23.76 42.62
N HIS A 19 13.75 22.81 43.23
CA HIS A 19 13.94 21.47 42.64
C HIS A 19 12.64 20.65 42.62
N ALA A 20 11.80 20.75 43.66
CA ALA A 20 10.51 20.07 43.70
C ALA A 20 9.52 20.60 42.65
N MET A 21 9.60 21.89 42.28
CA MET A 21 8.77 22.50 41.23
C MET A 21 9.26 22.20 39.80
N GLY A 22 10.55 21.90 39.60
CA GLY A 22 11.10 21.48 38.31
C GLY A 22 10.71 20.05 37.92
N LEU A 23 10.65 19.14 38.90
CA LEU A 23 10.30 17.72 38.70
C LEU A 23 8.82 17.50 38.36
N THR A 24 7.91 18.32 38.90
CA THR A 24 6.47 18.24 38.57
C THR A 24 6.15 18.79 37.17
N SER A 25 6.97 19.71 36.67
CA SER A 25 6.85 20.28 35.31
C SER A 25 7.30 19.29 34.23
N LEU A 26 8.33 18.49 34.52
CA LEU A 26 8.86 17.47 33.61
C LEU A 26 7.94 16.24 33.52
N ALA A 27 7.27 15.88 34.62
CA ALA A 27 6.30 14.78 34.64
C ALA A 27 5.02 15.08 33.84
N LEU A 28 4.59 16.35 33.77
CA LEU A 28 3.42 16.75 32.99
C LEU A 28 3.72 16.87 31.48
N ALA A 29 4.97 17.17 31.12
CA ALA A 29 5.43 17.13 29.72
C ALA A 29 5.57 15.68 29.19
N LEU A 30 5.93 14.72 30.05
CA LEU A 30 5.98 13.30 29.70
C LEU A 30 4.60 12.63 29.63
N ALA A 31 3.59 13.19 30.29
CA ALA A 31 2.21 12.67 30.26
C ALA A 31 1.42 13.13 29.02
N PHE A 32 1.86 14.19 28.33
CA PHE A 32 1.23 14.67 27.10
C PHE A 32 1.83 14.06 25.82
N SER A 33 2.94 13.31 25.93
CA SER A 33 3.57 12.57 24.81
C SER A 33 2.93 11.21 24.51
N LEU A 34 1.87 10.82 25.24
CA LEU A 34 1.17 9.55 25.04
C LEU A 34 -0.25 9.73 24.50
N THR A 35 -0.53 10.85 23.85
CA THR A 35 -1.70 11.01 22.97
C THR A 35 -1.18 11.07 21.55
N GLY A 36 -1.17 9.93 20.86
CA GLY A 36 -0.83 9.86 19.44
C GLY A 36 -1.71 10.83 18.66
N ALA A 37 -1.10 11.62 17.78
CA ALA A 37 -1.85 12.49 16.88
C ALA A 37 -2.65 11.61 15.93
N VAL A 38 -3.98 11.59 16.08
CA VAL A 38 -4.88 10.94 15.12
C VAL A 38 -5.02 11.88 13.93
N ALA A 39 -4.31 11.59 12.85
CA ALA A 39 -4.50 12.31 11.60
C ALA A 39 -5.78 11.79 10.92
N LEU A 40 -6.87 12.54 11.06
CA LEU A 40 -8.15 12.26 10.41
C LEU A 40 -8.05 12.61 8.92
N ALA A 41 -8.02 11.61 8.05
CA ALA A 41 -8.31 11.80 6.63
C ALA A 41 -9.85 11.81 6.44
N ALA A 42 -10.36 12.67 5.56
CA ALA A 42 -11.78 12.62 5.17
C ALA A 42 -12.05 11.30 4.43
N PRO A 43 -13.21 10.63 4.64
CA PRO A 43 -13.55 9.40 3.94
C PRO A 43 -13.83 9.72 2.46
N MET A 44 -12.77 9.76 1.66
CA MET A 44 -12.85 9.71 0.22
C MET A 44 -12.88 8.24 -0.19
N ALA A 45 -13.51 7.89 -1.31
CA ALA A 45 -13.38 6.54 -1.86
C ALA A 45 -11.98 6.43 -2.48
N GLN A 46 -10.97 6.07 -1.69
CA GLN A 46 -9.64 5.81 -2.21
C GLN A 46 -9.71 4.58 -3.12
N THR A 47 -9.04 4.65 -4.27
CA THR A 47 -9.00 3.56 -5.22
C THR A 47 -7.70 2.80 -5.03
N ALA A 48 -7.80 1.54 -4.61
CA ALA A 48 -6.65 0.63 -4.60
C ALA A 48 -6.09 0.50 -6.02
N ALA A 49 -4.77 0.55 -6.16
CA ALA A 49 -4.14 0.40 -7.46
C ALA A 49 -4.08 -1.08 -7.87
N GLY A 50 -4.72 -1.41 -8.99
CA GLY A 50 -4.62 -2.76 -9.57
C GLY A 50 -3.22 -3.01 -10.11
N LEU A 51 -2.52 -4.02 -9.58
CA LEU A 51 -1.14 -4.34 -9.97
C LEU A 51 -1.02 -5.21 -11.23
N GLY A 52 -2.15 -5.67 -11.80
CA GLY A 52 -2.13 -6.53 -12.98
C GLY A 52 -1.19 -7.74 -12.81
N GLN A 53 -0.30 -7.95 -13.77
CA GLN A 53 0.70 -9.02 -13.77
C GLN A 53 1.75 -8.86 -12.66
N ALA A 54 2.03 -7.63 -12.23
CA ALA A 54 2.95 -7.35 -11.12
C ALA A 54 2.45 -7.93 -9.78
N ALA A 55 1.16 -8.23 -9.66
CA ALA A 55 0.58 -8.81 -8.45
C ALA A 55 1.20 -10.17 -8.05
N THR A 56 1.78 -10.90 -8.99
CA THR A 56 2.41 -12.21 -8.74
C THR A 56 3.88 -12.11 -8.30
N PHE A 57 4.46 -10.92 -8.34
CA PHE A 57 5.86 -10.68 -8.00
C PHE A 57 5.99 -10.22 -6.55
N SER A 58 6.97 -10.77 -5.84
CA SER A 58 7.44 -10.20 -4.58
C SER A 58 8.41 -9.06 -4.86
N VAL A 59 9.22 -9.18 -5.91
CA VAL A 59 10.28 -8.23 -6.25
C VAL A 59 10.31 -7.98 -7.74
N ILE A 60 10.32 -6.70 -8.13
CA ILE A 60 10.64 -6.26 -9.49
C ILE A 60 11.70 -5.17 -9.39
N GLY A 61 12.85 -5.36 -10.02
CA GLY A 61 13.88 -4.34 -10.15
C GLY A 61 14.28 -4.18 -11.61
N LYS A 62 13.88 -3.08 -12.24
CA LYS A 62 14.11 -2.86 -13.68
C LYS A 62 15.59 -2.97 -14.06
N ALA A 63 16.47 -2.29 -13.31
CA ALA A 63 17.92 -2.34 -13.56
C ALA A 63 18.61 -3.59 -12.97
N GLY A 64 17.88 -4.44 -12.25
CA GLY A 64 18.38 -5.69 -11.69
C GLY A 64 17.93 -5.93 -10.25
N VAL A 65 18.05 -7.19 -9.81
CA VAL A 65 17.80 -7.60 -8.42
C VAL A 65 19.06 -8.25 -7.87
N THR A 66 19.52 -7.77 -6.72
CA THR A 66 20.69 -8.30 -6.02
C THR A 66 20.28 -8.85 -4.68
N ASN A 67 20.65 -10.10 -4.40
CA ASN A 67 20.49 -10.69 -3.08
C ASN A 67 21.84 -11.17 -2.51
N THR A 68 22.03 -10.96 -1.21
CA THR A 68 23.12 -11.53 -0.42
C THR A 68 22.56 -12.36 0.73
N GLY A 69 22.97 -13.64 0.82
CA GLY A 69 22.55 -14.55 1.89
C GLY A 69 21.14 -15.13 1.71
N PRO A 70 20.64 -15.91 2.70
CA PRO A 70 19.40 -16.68 2.61
C PRO A 70 18.12 -15.85 2.72
N SER A 71 17.90 -14.90 1.82
CA SER A 71 16.60 -14.23 1.72
C SER A 71 15.51 -15.20 1.25
N VAL A 72 14.27 -15.01 1.69
CA VAL A 72 13.10 -15.82 1.30
C VAL A 72 12.03 -14.91 0.71
N LEU A 73 11.64 -15.17 -0.54
CA LEU A 73 10.60 -14.44 -1.24
C LEU A 73 9.42 -15.37 -1.54
N SER A 74 8.20 -14.95 -1.23
CA SER A 74 7.01 -15.80 -1.42
C SER A 74 6.53 -15.92 -2.86
N GLY A 75 6.90 -14.97 -3.73
CA GLY A 75 6.44 -14.89 -5.12
C GLY A 75 7.57 -14.80 -6.13
N ASN A 76 7.24 -14.30 -7.32
CA ASN A 76 8.18 -14.18 -8.44
C ASN A 76 9.21 -13.06 -8.20
N VAL A 77 10.36 -13.19 -8.85
CA VAL A 77 11.42 -12.16 -8.93
C VAL A 77 11.59 -11.77 -10.39
N GLY A 78 11.57 -10.47 -10.68
CA GLY A 78 11.66 -9.96 -12.06
C GLY A 78 12.70 -8.87 -12.23
N ALA A 79 13.42 -8.90 -13.36
CA ALA A 79 14.26 -7.81 -13.83
C ALA A 79 14.41 -7.81 -15.36
N ASP A 80 14.51 -6.62 -15.96
CA ASP A 80 14.91 -6.43 -17.37
C ASP A 80 16.43 -6.57 -17.58
N SER A 81 17.19 -6.69 -16.48
CA SER A 81 18.64 -6.81 -16.45
C SER A 81 19.05 -8.14 -15.79
N SER A 82 19.98 -8.12 -14.83
CA SER A 82 20.44 -9.30 -14.10
C SER A 82 19.71 -9.52 -12.78
N ILE A 83 19.55 -10.79 -12.43
CA ILE A 83 19.16 -11.24 -11.09
C ILE A 83 20.32 -12.06 -10.53
N ILE A 84 20.81 -11.68 -9.35
CA ILE A 84 21.93 -12.36 -8.67
C ILE A 84 21.56 -12.76 -7.25
N GLY A 85 22.12 -13.87 -6.77
CA GLY A 85 21.90 -14.37 -5.41
C GLY A 85 20.61 -15.16 -5.21
N PHE A 86 20.14 -15.88 -6.23
CA PHE A 86 19.00 -16.81 -6.17
C PHE A 86 19.33 -18.21 -6.74
N GLY A 87 20.60 -18.64 -6.61
CA GLY A 87 21.09 -19.90 -7.19
C GLY A 87 20.88 -21.16 -6.34
N GLY A 88 20.21 -21.05 -5.19
CA GLY A 88 20.09 -22.11 -4.17
C GLY A 88 21.05 -21.90 -2.99
N ALA A 89 20.81 -22.60 -1.87
CA ALA A 89 21.54 -22.36 -0.62
C ALA A 89 23.07 -22.35 -0.81
N PRO A 90 23.81 -21.34 -0.29
CA PRO A 90 23.41 -20.36 0.73
C PRO A 90 22.74 -19.09 0.21
N ASP A 91 22.47 -19.00 -1.09
CA ASP A 91 21.77 -17.87 -1.69
C ASP A 91 20.29 -17.84 -1.30
N GLY A 92 19.60 -16.77 -1.71
CA GLY A 92 18.18 -16.59 -1.47
C GLY A 92 17.33 -17.62 -2.22
N THR A 93 16.11 -17.80 -1.73
CA THR A 93 15.08 -18.66 -2.31
C THR A 93 13.90 -17.82 -2.75
N ALA A 94 13.55 -17.92 -4.03
CA ALA A 94 12.26 -17.46 -4.54
C ALA A 94 11.31 -18.66 -4.58
N ASN A 95 10.17 -18.57 -3.87
CA ASN A 95 9.11 -19.58 -3.90
C ASN A 95 8.20 -19.43 -5.14
N GLY A 96 8.46 -18.42 -5.98
CA GLY A 96 7.94 -18.31 -7.34
C GLY A 96 9.02 -18.57 -8.40
N LEU A 97 8.82 -18.00 -9.58
CA LEU A 97 9.75 -18.05 -10.70
C LEU A 97 10.67 -16.83 -10.71
N VAL A 98 11.88 -17.02 -11.24
CA VAL A 98 12.85 -15.96 -11.47
C VAL A 98 12.86 -15.61 -12.95
N PHE A 99 12.51 -14.36 -13.29
CA PHE A 99 12.37 -13.87 -14.66
C PHE A 99 13.43 -12.81 -14.97
N ALA A 100 14.39 -13.18 -15.81
CA ALA A 100 15.37 -12.27 -16.40
C ALA A 100 15.97 -12.87 -17.70
N PRO A 101 16.45 -12.05 -18.64
CA PRO A 101 16.28 -10.60 -18.73
C PRO A 101 14.99 -10.32 -19.51
N GLU A 102 13.95 -9.76 -18.87
CA GLU A 102 12.73 -9.14 -19.46
C GLU A 102 11.46 -9.49 -18.67
N VAL A 103 10.81 -8.47 -18.11
CA VAL A 103 9.52 -8.52 -17.39
C VAL A 103 8.62 -7.34 -17.75
N ASN A 104 8.60 -6.93 -19.02
CA ASN A 104 7.90 -5.74 -19.54
C ASN A 104 6.42 -5.62 -19.11
N GLY A 105 5.67 -6.72 -19.12
CA GLY A 105 4.25 -6.73 -18.76
C GLY A 105 4.04 -6.31 -17.29
N PRO A 106 4.61 -7.07 -16.33
CA PRO A 106 4.65 -6.69 -14.92
C PRO A 106 5.15 -5.26 -14.66
N GLU A 107 6.22 -4.82 -15.33
CA GLU A 107 6.74 -3.46 -15.15
C GLU A 107 5.76 -2.37 -15.64
N SER A 108 5.13 -2.58 -16.79
CA SER A 108 4.13 -1.66 -17.33
C SER A 108 2.90 -1.56 -16.42
N ASP A 109 2.44 -2.67 -15.86
CA ASP A 109 1.31 -2.69 -14.93
C ASP A 109 1.68 -1.99 -13.61
N ALA A 110 2.91 -2.17 -13.11
CA ALA A 110 3.40 -1.47 -11.93
C ALA A 110 3.51 0.06 -12.14
N ALA A 111 4.01 0.50 -13.30
CA ALA A 111 4.05 1.92 -13.65
C ALA A 111 2.63 2.52 -13.79
N THR A 112 1.69 1.73 -14.31
CA THR A 112 0.27 2.15 -14.38
C THR A 112 -0.33 2.27 -12.98
N ALA A 113 -0.06 1.32 -12.09
CA ALA A 113 -0.49 1.37 -10.70
C ALA A 113 0.07 2.61 -9.98
N ASP A 114 1.34 2.95 -10.20
CA ASP A 114 1.95 4.17 -9.67
C ASP A 114 1.23 5.45 -10.13
N GLY A 115 0.88 5.53 -11.41
CA GLY A 115 0.07 6.61 -11.97
C GLY A 115 -1.31 6.74 -11.31
N VAL A 116 -1.94 5.62 -10.92
CA VAL A 116 -3.22 5.62 -10.18
C VAL A 116 -3.02 6.16 -8.76
N LEU A 117 -1.94 5.77 -8.06
CA LEU A 117 -1.66 6.26 -6.71
C LEU A 117 -1.41 7.78 -6.72
N THR A 118 -0.55 8.26 -7.61
CA THR A 118 -0.19 9.69 -7.71
C THR A 118 -1.35 10.56 -8.17
N SER A 119 -2.27 10.03 -9.00
CA SER A 119 -3.48 10.76 -9.40
C SER A 119 -4.40 11.14 -8.24
N GLN A 120 -4.25 10.47 -7.08
CA GLN A 120 -5.06 10.70 -5.88
C GLN A 120 -4.45 11.78 -4.95
N ALA A 121 -3.32 12.40 -5.33
CA ALA A 121 -2.64 13.41 -4.51
C ALA A 121 -3.52 14.61 -4.11
N GLY A 122 -4.51 14.98 -4.93
CA GLY A 122 -5.45 16.06 -4.62
C GLY A 122 -6.35 15.79 -3.39
N ALA A 123 -6.46 14.53 -2.96
CA ALA A 123 -7.21 14.11 -1.78
C ALA A 123 -6.32 13.92 -0.52
N ALA A 124 -5.02 14.18 -0.62
CA ALA A 124 -4.07 13.78 0.39
C ALA A 124 -4.06 14.69 1.62
N ALA A 125 -4.15 14.08 2.81
CA ALA A 125 -3.89 14.75 4.07
C ALA A 125 -2.38 14.80 4.35
N ALA A 126 -1.90 15.85 5.01
CA ALA A 126 -0.49 15.90 5.43
C ALA A 126 -0.27 15.01 6.66
N ALA A 127 0.62 14.02 6.54
CA ALA A 127 1.12 13.24 7.69
C ALA A 127 2.43 13.81 8.23
N GLY A 128 3.19 14.52 7.39
CA GLY A 128 4.52 15.04 7.72
C GLY A 128 5.61 13.95 7.61
N PRO A 129 6.90 14.33 7.68
CA PRO A 129 8.01 13.44 7.33
C PRO A 129 8.27 12.32 8.35
N ASN A 130 7.85 12.47 9.61
CA ASN A 130 8.03 11.43 10.62
C ASN A 130 6.71 10.69 10.89
N LEU A 131 6.68 9.40 10.56
CA LEU A 131 5.51 8.55 10.71
C LEU A 131 5.45 7.84 12.06
N THR A 132 6.49 7.98 12.89
CA THR A 132 6.60 7.26 14.17
C THR A 132 5.55 7.74 15.18
N GLY A 133 4.83 6.78 15.76
CA GLY A 133 3.80 7.00 16.78
C GLY A 133 2.45 7.47 16.21
N LEU A 134 2.31 7.54 14.88
CA LEU A 134 1.04 7.87 14.25
C LEU A 134 0.12 6.63 14.22
N SER A 135 -1.16 6.88 14.45
CA SER A 135 -2.24 5.94 14.11
C SER A 135 -3.08 6.57 13.02
N LEU A 136 -3.06 5.95 11.84
CA LEU A 136 -3.70 6.46 10.64
C LEU A 136 -4.90 5.58 10.29
N VAL A 137 -5.99 6.23 9.89
CA VAL A 137 -7.16 5.57 9.31
C VAL A 137 -6.99 5.45 7.78
N PRO A 138 -7.84 4.70 7.05
CA PRO A 138 -7.73 4.62 5.60
C PRO A 138 -7.72 6.01 4.95
N GLY A 139 -6.76 6.28 4.07
CA GLY A 139 -6.39 7.64 3.70
C GLY A 139 -5.36 7.72 2.59
N VAL A 140 -5.29 8.88 1.93
CA VAL A 140 -4.13 9.29 1.11
C VAL A 140 -3.33 10.30 1.93
N TYR A 141 -2.01 10.10 2.01
CA TYR A 141 -1.13 10.84 2.91
C TYR A 141 0.07 11.40 2.16
N THR A 142 0.27 12.71 2.22
CA THR A 142 1.53 13.34 1.82
C THR A 142 2.50 13.33 3.00
N VAL A 143 3.66 12.72 2.80
CA VAL A 143 4.67 12.49 3.86
C VAL A 143 5.93 13.32 3.60
N GLY A 144 6.28 13.57 2.33
CA GLY A 144 7.56 14.20 1.97
C GLY A 144 8.70 13.16 2.06
N SER A 145 9.85 13.54 2.60
CA SER A 145 10.93 12.58 2.88
C SER A 145 10.56 11.77 4.13
N ALA A 146 9.98 10.60 3.90
CA ALA A 146 9.36 9.77 4.92
C ALA A 146 10.41 9.06 5.78
N LEU A 147 10.21 9.11 7.09
CA LEU A 147 11.06 8.53 8.11
C LEU A 147 10.21 7.71 9.09
N LEU A 148 10.51 6.41 9.20
CA LEU A 148 9.84 5.49 10.13
C LEU A 148 10.86 4.69 10.97
N PRO A 149 11.48 5.30 11.99
CA PRO A 149 12.38 4.61 12.91
C PRO A 149 11.66 3.79 13.99
N GLY A 150 10.40 4.13 14.29
CA GLY A 150 9.58 3.41 15.26
C GLY A 150 8.31 2.82 14.65
N GLU A 151 7.23 2.78 15.40
CA GLU A 151 5.99 2.14 14.98
C GLU A 151 5.03 3.10 14.26
N LEU A 152 4.43 2.66 13.16
CA LEU A 152 3.28 3.27 12.50
C LEU A 152 2.10 2.30 12.60
N THR A 153 0.96 2.76 13.09
CA THR A 153 -0.27 1.95 13.16
C THR A 153 -1.22 2.35 12.03
N LEU A 154 -1.71 1.36 11.29
CA LEU A 154 -2.80 1.51 10.32
C LEU A 154 -4.05 0.88 10.91
N ASP A 155 -5.04 1.72 11.18
CA ASP A 155 -6.20 1.42 12.00
C ASP A 155 -7.49 1.47 11.16
N GLY A 156 -8.08 0.30 10.90
CA GLY A 156 -9.36 0.15 10.24
C GLY A 156 -9.29 -0.43 8.81
N PRO A 157 -10.40 -0.98 8.30
CA PRO A 157 -10.43 -1.57 6.97
C PRO A 157 -10.47 -0.48 5.89
N GLY A 158 -9.60 -0.56 4.91
CA GLY A 158 -9.61 0.34 3.75
C GLY A 158 -8.24 0.49 3.11
N VAL A 159 -8.14 1.45 2.20
CA VAL A 159 -6.93 1.70 1.41
C VAL A 159 -6.10 2.82 2.05
N TYR A 160 -4.80 2.55 2.17
CA TYR A 160 -3.79 3.47 2.65
C TYR A 160 -2.82 3.77 1.52
N ILE A 161 -2.68 5.04 1.16
CA ILE A 161 -1.76 5.50 0.11
C ILE A 161 -0.81 6.52 0.70
N PHE A 162 0.47 6.21 0.72
CA PHE A 162 1.52 7.13 1.14
C PHE A 162 2.22 7.69 -0.09
N LEU A 163 2.27 9.02 -0.18
CA LEU A 163 2.98 9.76 -1.22
C LEU A 163 4.22 10.39 -0.58
N ALA A 164 5.38 9.82 -0.89
CA ALA A 164 6.67 10.22 -0.34
C ALA A 164 7.67 10.59 -1.44
N SER A 165 8.57 11.52 -1.15
CA SER A 165 9.70 11.80 -2.06
C SER A 165 10.76 10.72 -1.95
N ASP A 166 11.08 10.32 -0.72
CA ASP A 166 12.00 9.26 -0.35
C ASP A 166 11.42 8.53 0.87
N LEU A 167 11.81 7.28 1.09
CA LEU A 167 11.36 6.51 2.24
C LEU A 167 12.56 5.89 2.95
N THR A 168 12.70 6.14 4.25
CA THR A 168 13.64 5.44 5.13
C THR A 168 12.90 4.85 6.33
N ALA A 169 12.94 3.53 6.49
CA ALA A 169 12.27 2.86 7.60
C ALA A 169 13.21 1.86 8.29
N SER A 170 13.18 1.83 9.61
CA SER A 170 13.84 0.81 10.45
C SER A 170 12.91 0.21 11.50
N GLY A 171 11.68 0.74 11.61
CA GLY A 171 10.67 0.33 12.57
C GLY A 171 9.60 -0.57 11.96
N ASN A 172 8.39 -0.52 12.51
CA ASN A 172 7.32 -1.46 12.18
C ASN A 172 6.07 -0.75 11.67
N VAL A 173 5.37 -1.39 10.74
CA VAL A 173 4.01 -1.01 10.35
C VAL A 173 3.05 -2.05 10.92
N THR A 174 2.20 -1.64 11.86
CA THR A 174 1.23 -2.51 12.53
C THR A 174 -0.16 -2.31 11.93
N LEU A 175 -0.80 -3.39 11.50
CA LEU A 175 -2.18 -3.39 11.02
C LEU A 175 -3.14 -3.72 12.18
N THR A 176 -4.15 -2.90 12.40
CA THR A 176 -5.16 -3.09 13.45
C THR A 176 -6.57 -2.90 12.93
N ASN A 177 -7.55 -3.42 13.68
CA ASN A 177 -8.99 -3.21 13.44
C ASN A 177 -9.46 -3.52 12.01
N GLY A 178 -8.86 -4.53 11.36
CA GLY A 178 -9.23 -4.97 10.01
C GLY A 178 -8.47 -4.27 8.88
N ALA A 179 -7.44 -3.48 9.19
CA ALA A 179 -6.46 -3.06 8.20
C ALA A 179 -5.74 -4.27 7.60
N ASP A 180 -5.33 -4.14 6.34
CA ASP A 180 -4.87 -5.26 5.54
C ASP A 180 -3.72 -4.89 4.60
N ALA A 181 -2.71 -5.75 4.48
CA ALA A 181 -1.50 -5.48 3.70
C ALA A 181 -1.77 -5.33 2.20
N CYS A 182 -2.83 -5.97 1.69
CA CYS A 182 -3.19 -5.87 0.27
C CYS A 182 -3.73 -4.49 -0.12
N ASN A 183 -4.08 -3.66 0.87
CA ASN A 183 -4.62 -2.32 0.68
C ASN A 183 -3.66 -1.21 1.15
N VAL A 184 -2.40 -1.52 1.43
CA VAL A 184 -1.36 -0.55 1.80
C VAL A 184 -0.42 -0.32 0.62
N PHE A 185 -0.30 0.93 0.18
CA PHE A 185 0.52 1.34 -0.96
C PHE A 185 1.46 2.48 -0.58
N TRP A 186 2.71 2.34 -0.99
CA TRP A 186 3.76 3.33 -0.81
C TRP A 186 4.27 3.75 -2.19
N HIS A 187 3.84 4.92 -2.64
CA HIS A 187 4.49 5.60 -3.76
C HIS A 187 5.69 6.38 -3.23
N VAL A 188 6.85 6.18 -3.86
CA VAL A 188 8.09 6.86 -3.52
C VAL A 188 8.71 7.42 -4.79
N ASP A 189 8.76 8.75 -4.94
CA ASP A 189 9.27 9.41 -6.16
C ASP A 189 10.72 8.97 -6.50
N SER A 190 11.56 8.87 -5.48
CA SER A 190 12.99 8.57 -5.59
C SER A 190 13.27 7.15 -5.10
N ALA A 191 13.78 6.97 -3.89
CA ALA A 191 14.27 5.68 -3.39
C ALA A 191 13.63 5.32 -2.05
N ALA A 192 13.42 4.01 -1.85
CA ALA A 192 12.98 3.44 -0.59
C ALA A 192 14.11 2.61 0.04
N THR A 193 14.37 2.85 1.32
CA THR A 193 15.38 2.13 2.11
C THR A 193 14.75 1.59 3.39
N ILE A 194 14.62 0.27 3.48
CA ILE A 194 14.08 -0.43 4.65
C ILE A 194 15.24 -1.10 5.38
N THR A 195 15.82 -0.42 6.36
CA THR A 195 17.06 -0.86 7.02
C THR A 195 16.83 -1.95 8.08
N GLY A 196 15.58 -2.15 8.52
CA GLY A 196 15.22 -3.15 9.53
C GLY A 196 13.71 -3.16 9.82
N GLY A 197 13.31 -4.01 10.77
CA GLY A 197 11.93 -4.09 11.26
C GLY A 197 10.98 -4.90 10.37
N SER A 198 9.68 -4.74 10.62
CA SER A 198 8.58 -5.41 9.91
C SER A 198 7.76 -4.38 9.16
N PHE A 199 8.01 -4.23 7.86
CA PHE A 199 7.32 -3.29 7.00
C PHE A 199 6.12 -3.96 6.31
N VAL A 200 5.14 -3.17 5.86
CA VAL A 200 3.90 -3.69 5.29
C VAL A 200 3.49 -2.86 4.07
N GLY A 201 3.02 -3.53 3.03
CA GLY A 201 2.40 -2.93 1.85
C GLY A 201 3.19 -3.10 0.55
N THR A 202 2.63 -2.59 -0.53
CA THR A 202 3.29 -2.56 -1.83
C THR A 202 4.07 -1.27 -1.99
N ILE A 203 5.40 -1.39 -2.08
CA ILE A 203 6.32 -0.27 -2.34
C ILE A 203 6.54 -0.17 -3.85
N ILE A 204 6.24 0.99 -4.41
CA ILE A 204 6.58 1.36 -5.79
C ILE A 204 7.49 2.58 -5.72
N ALA A 205 8.78 2.37 -5.97
CA ALA A 205 9.80 3.40 -5.97
C ALA A 205 10.21 3.77 -7.39
N GLY A 206 10.37 5.06 -7.67
CA GLY A 206 10.80 5.55 -8.98
C GLY A 206 12.18 5.04 -9.36
N THR A 207 13.12 5.00 -8.41
CA THR A 207 14.50 4.55 -8.63
C THR A 207 14.79 3.19 -8.00
N SER A 208 15.11 3.10 -6.72
CA SER A 208 15.55 1.85 -6.09
C SER A 208 14.79 1.50 -4.82
N VAL A 209 14.79 0.21 -4.49
CA VAL A 209 14.35 -0.30 -3.19
C VAL A 209 15.51 -1.07 -2.56
N THR A 210 15.94 -0.66 -1.37
CA THR A 210 17.07 -1.28 -0.67
C THR A 210 16.61 -1.80 0.67
N PHE A 211 16.87 -3.07 0.95
CA PHE A 211 16.67 -3.66 2.27
C PHE A 211 18.01 -3.81 2.98
N GLY A 212 18.04 -3.39 4.25
CA GLY A 212 19.11 -3.72 5.19
C GLY A 212 19.02 -5.17 5.64
N ASP A 213 20.03 -5.60 6.39
CA ASP A 213 20.12 -6.97 6.89
C ASP A 213 18.88 -7.37 7.71
N ALA A 214 18.29 -8.51 7.35
CA ALA A 214 17.18 -9.14 8.07
C ALA A 214 15.90 -8.29 8.23
N ALA A 215 15.74 -7.21 7.46
CA ALA A 215 14.46 -6.52 7.33
C ALA A 215 13.41 -7.44 6.70
N SER A 216 12.13 -7.23 7.05
CA SER A 216 11.02 -8.00 6.50
C SER A 216 9.94 -7.10 5.91
N LEU A 217 9.25 -7.62 4.90
CA LEU A 217 8.13 -6.97 4.23
C LEU A 217 6.97 -7.94 4.07
N ASP A 218 5.79 -7.58 4.55
CA ASP A 218 4.53 -8.17 4.11
C ASP A 218 3.93 -7.35 2.96
N GLY A 219 4.27 -7.71 1.73
CA GLY A 219 3.87 -7.00 0.53
C GLY A 219 4.82 -7.24 -0.65
N ARG A 220 5.16 -6.15 -1.35
CA ARG A 220 5.94 -6.19 -2.60
C ARG A 220 6.94 -5.03 -2.68
N ALA A 221 8.09 -5.29 -3.28
CA ALA A 221 9.12 -4.28 -3.53
C ALA A 221 9.32 -4.09 -5.03
N ILE A 222 8.94 -2.93 -5.55
CA ILE A 222 9.01 -2.61 -6.97
C ILE A 222 9.86 -1.35 -7.17
N ALA A 223 10.90 -1.47 -7.98
CA ALA A 223 11.76 -0.38 -8.44
C ALA A 223 11.52 -0.15 -9.94
N LEU A 224 10.90 0.98 -10.28
CA LEU A 224 10.45 1.27 -11.65
C LEU A 224 11.60 1.53 -12.62
N THR A 225 12.76 1.99 -12.16
CA THR A 225 13.91 2.27 -13.05
C THR A 225 15.23 1.69 -12.58
N GLY A 226 15.40 1.48 -11.28
CA GLY A 226 16.65 1.03 -10.67
C GLY A 226 16.57 -0.38 -10.11
N ASN A 227 17.40 -0.63 -9.10
CA ASN A 227 17.62 -1.95 -8.54
C ASN A 227 16.79 -2.22 -7.30
N VAL A 228 16.55 -3.51 -7.04
CA VAL A 228 16.17 -4.00 -5.71
C VAL A 228 17.35 -4.73 -5.07
N THR A 229 17.72 -4.37 -3.84
CA THR A 229 18.82 -4.99 -3.09
C THR A 229 18.32 -5.61 -1.80
N LEU A 230 18.74 -6.87 -1.54
CA LEU A 230 18.32 -7.70 -0.41
C LEU A 230 19.54 -8.28 0.32
N ILE A 231 19.43 -8.37 1.66
CA ILE A 231 20.39 -8.97 2.58
C ILE A 231 19.60 -9.76 3.65
N ASN A 232 19.60 -11.10 3.56
CA ASN A 232 18.94 -12.00 4.53
C ASN A 232 17.46 -11.67 4.82
N ASN A 233 16.72 -11.15 3.85
CA ASN A 233 15.38 -10.60 4.06
C ASN A 233 14.27 -11.63 3.91
N VAL A 234 13.12 -11.33 4.49
CA VAL A 234 11.88 -12.08 4.24
C VAL A 234 10.88 -11.14 3.57
N ILE A 235 10.50 -11.45 2.32
CA ILE A 235 9.42 -10.76 1.62
C ILE A 235 8.27 -11.75 1.46
N SER A 236 7.24 -11.56 2.27
CA SER A 236 6.00 -12.36 2.26
C SER A 236 4.86 -11.59 1.62
N GLY A 237 3.80 -12.29 1.23
CA GLY A 237 2.49 -11.67 1.01
C GLY A 237 2.36 -10.79 -0.25
N PRO A 238 1.46 -9.79 -0.23
CA PRO A 238 0.75 -9.30 0.96
C PRO A 238 -0.24 -10.32 1.51
N SER A 239 -0.28 -10.45 2.83
CA SER A 239 -1.33 -11.20 3.52
C SER A 239 -2.64 -10.40 3.45
N CYS A 240 -3.69 -11.00 2.87
CA CYS A 240 -5.00 -10.36 2.78
C CYS A 240 -5.92 -10.87 3.90
N ALA A 241 -6.61 -9.97 4.58
CA ALA A 241 -7.70 -10.26 5.49
C ALA A 241 -8.80 -10.98 4.70
N ALA A 242 -9.16 -12.18 5.16
CA ALA A 242 -10.30 -12.89 4.59
C ALA A 242 -11.53 -11.99 4.72
N ALA A 243 -12.25 -11.77 3.61
CA ALA A 243 -13.46 -10.96 3.62
C ALA A 243 -14.40 -11.48 4.71
N ALA A 244 -14.61 -10.69 5.76
CA ALA A 244 -15.62 -11.00 6.77
C ALA A 244 -16.97 -10.96 6.04
N ALA A 245 -17.56 -12.14 5.79
CA ALA A 245 -18.91 -12.23 5.27
C ALA A 245 -19.82 -11.53 6.29
N ALA A 246 -20.28 -10.32 5.96
CA ALA A 246 -21.32 -9.65 6.72
C ALA A 246 -22.59 -10.48 6.57
N VAL A 247 -22.81 -11.40 7.51
CA VAL A 247 -24.11 -12.05 7.71
C VAL A 247 -25.04 -10.94 8.23
N LEU A 248 -25.67 -10.23 7.30
CA LEU A 248 -26.86 -9.46 7.62
C LEU A 248 -27.93 -10.48 8.03
N ALA A 249 -28.04 -10.71 9.34
CA ALA A 249 -29.15 -11.43 9.93
C ALA A 249 -30.43 -10.60 9.69
N ALA A 250 -31.15 -10.91 8.62
CA ALA A 250 -32.50 -10.40 8.42
C ALA A 250 -33.40 -11.01 9.50
N THR A 251 -33.72 -10.21 10.53
CA THR A 251 -34.81 -10.49 11.47
C THR A 251 -36.14 -10.38 10.72
N SER A 252 -36.64 -11.51 10.22
CA SER A 252 -38.02 -11.62 9.75
C SER A 252 -38.93 -11.87 10.96
N THR A 253 -39.69 -10.85 11.36
CA THR A 253 -40.88 -11.02 12.19
C THR A 253 -42.10 -11.24 11.29
N PRO A 254 -43.05 -12.11 11.68
CA PRO A 254 -44.05 -12.69 10.80
C PRO A 254 -45.30 -11.81 10.68
N ASP A 255 -45.86 -11.69 9.49
CA ASP A 255 -47.25 -11.24 9.32
C ASP A 255 -48.06 -12.23 8.48
N ALA A 256 -49.31 -12.36 8.86
CA ALA A 256 -50.17 -13.51 8.68
C ALA A 256 -51.05 -13.45 7.44
N SER A 257 -51.60 -14.64 7.13
CA SER A 257 -52.95 -14.85 6.62
C SER A 257 -53.24 -14.58 5.14
N ALA A 258 -53.22 -15.67 4.36
CA ALA A 258 -54.29 -15.97 3.40
C ALA A 258 -54.45 -17.50 3.23
N ALA A 259 -55.61 -18.02 3.67
CA ALA A 259 -56.18 -19.31 3.25
C ALA A 259 -56.66 -19.21 1.78
N ALA A 260 -56.90 -20.22 0.96
CA ALA A 260 -56.95 -21.69 0.99
C ALA A 260 -56.60 -22.14 -0.47
N THR A 261 -56.24 -23.38 -0.81
CA THR A 261 -57.18 -24.49 -1.07
C THR A 261 -56.37 -25.69 -1.58
N THR A 262 -56.77 -26.88 -1.13
CA THR A 262 -56.34 -28.24 -1.55
C THR A 262 -56.35 -28.51 -3.05
N ALA A 263 -55.33 -29.22 -3.55
CA ALA A 263 -55.47 -30.19 -4.64
C ALA A 263 -54.37 -31.26 -4.58
N THR A 264 -54.79 -32.47 -4.89
CA THR A 264 -54.23 -33.79 -4.59
C THR A 264 -53.09 -34.21 -5.52
N ALA A 265 -52.26 -35.13 -5.04
CA ALA A 265 -51.27 -35.88 -5.80
C ALA A 265 -51.84 -36.59 -7.03
N GLY A 266 -51.05 -36.64 -8.09
CA GLY A 266 -51.25 -37.49 -9.26
C GLY A 266 -49.89 -37.81 -9.91
N ALA A 267 -49.37 -39.00 -9.61
CA ALA A 267 -48.24 -39.59 -10.32
C ALA A 267 -48.71 -40.16 -11.66
N ALA A 268 -47.97 -39.91 -12.74
CA ALA A 268 -47.95 -40.81 -13.90
C ALA A 268 -46.65 -40.63 -14.70
N THR A 269 -46.12 -41.77 -15.11
CA THR A 269 -44.84 -42.09 -15.73
C THR A 269 -44.77 -41.89 -17.25
N ALA A 270 -43.51 -41.84 -17.72
CA ALA A 270 -42.98 -42.36 -18.98
C ALA A 270 -42.82 -41.42 -20.20
N GLY A 271 -41.53 -41.16 -20.52
CA GLY A 271 -40.94 -41.64 -21.78
C GLY A 271 -40.70 -40.61 -22.89
N ALA A 272 -39.42 -40.25 -23.10
CA ALA A 272 -38.74 -40.23 -24.41
C ALA A 272 -37.38 -39.51 -24.26
N THR A 273 -36.27 -40.26 -24.25
CA THR A 273 -35.37 -40.49 -25.39
C THR A 273 -34.26 -39.44 -25.47
N ALA A 274 -33.09 -39.83 -24.97
CA ALA A 274 -31.84 -39.09 -25.09
C ALA A 274 -31.26 -39.20 -26.51
N THR A 275 -30.83 -38.07 -27.07
CA THR A 275 -29.89 -38.00 -28.19
C THR A 275 -28.60 -37.34 -27.70
N PRO A 276 -27.42 -37.93 -27.89
CA PRO A 276 -26.16 -37.31 -27.52
C PRO A 276 -25.71 -36.35 -28.63
N LEU A 277 -25.47 -35.08 -28.28
CA LEU A 277 -24.78 -34.14 -29.17
C LEU A 277 -23.26 -34.34 -29.00
N VAL A 278 -22.63 -34.83 -30.06
CA VAL A 278 -21.17 -34.86 -30.25
C VAL A 278 -20.73 -33.45 -30.64
N LEU A 279 -19.83 -32.84 -29.87
CA LEU A 279 -19.09 -31.64 -30.28
C LEU A 279 -17.62 -32.01 -30.57
N VAL A 280 -17.20 -31.67 -31.79
CA VAL A 280 -15.88 -31.83 -32.41
C VAL A 280 -14.92 -30.74 -31.90
N PRO A 281 -13.60 -30.99 -31.77
CA PRO A 281 -12.65 -29.97 -31.29
C PRO A 281 -12.21 -28.96 -32.37
N VAL A 282 -11.73 -27.84 -31.83
CA VAL A 282 -11.28 -26.54 -32.37
C VAL A 282 -10.25 -26.61 -33.49
N THR A 283 -10.34 -25.68 -34.46
CA THR A 283 -9.17 -24.95 -35.00
C THR A 283 -9.56 -23.57 -35.53
N GLY A 284 -8.88 -22.52 -35.06
CA GLY A 284 -8.74 -21.24 -35.78
C GLY A 284 -9.20 -20.00 -35.02
N VAL A 285 -8.28 -19.30 -34.36
CA VAL A 285 -8.43 -17.85 -34.09
C VAL A 285 -7.25 -17.14 -34.74
N ASP A 286 -7.61 -16.34 -35.75
CA ASP A 286 -6.73 -15.52 -36.56
C ASP A 286 -6.19 -14.32 -35.75
N ARG A 287 -4.88 -14.06 -35.80
CA ARG A 287 -4.18 -12.98 -35.08
C ARG A 287 -4.06 -11.71 -35.93
N SER A 288 -5.15 -11.00 -36.21
CA SER A 288 -5.05 -9.77 -37.02
C SER A 288 -6.10 -8.69 -36.74
N VAL A 289 -6.30 -8.29 -35.48
CA VAL A 289 -7.10 -7.09 -35.15
C VAL A 289 -6.61 -6.31 -33.93
N ASN A 290 -5.30 -6.15 -33.68
CA ASN A 290 -4.82 -5.31 -32.57
C ASN A 290 -4.01 -4.06 -32.96
N SER A 291 -3.84 -3.75 -34.24
CA SER A 291 -3.06 -2.57 -34.69
C SER A 291 -3.89 -1.35 -35.10
N ALA A 292 -5.24 -1.40 -35.02
CA ALA A 292 -6.10 -0.31 -35.50
C ALA A 292 -6.74 0.57 -34.40
N LEU A 293 -6.58 0.24 -33.12
CA LEU A 293 -7.21 0.98 -32.00
C LEU A 293 -6.27 1.98 -31.30
N ALA A 294 -4.95 1.91 -31.52
CA ALA A 294 -3.99 2.82 -30.89
C ALA A 294 -3.88 4.20 -31.57
N LEU A 295 -4.34 4.35 -32.82
CA LEU A 295 -4.20 5.60 -33.59
C LEU A 295 -5.38 6.56 -33.48
N ARG A 296 -6.51 6.15 -32.88
CA ARG A 296 -7.71 7.02 -32.75
C ARG A 296 -7.77 7.81 -31.45
N SER A 297 -6.95 7.49 -30.45
CA SER A 297 -6.97 8.19 -29.15
C SER A 297 -6.09 9.45 -29.08
N TRP A 298 -5.10 9.58 -29.97
CA TRP A 298 -4.16 10.72 -29.96
C TRP A 298 -4.72 11.97 -30.66
N LEU A 299 -5.68 11.82 -31.58
CA LEU A 299 -6.29 12.97 -32.27
C LEU A 299 -7.34 13.71 -31.43
N GLN A 300 -8.02 13.03 -30.49
CA GLN A 300 -9.00 13.72 -29.62
C GLN A 300 -8.34 14.49 -28.47
N ILE A 301 -7.22 14.02 -27.94
CA ILE A 301 -6.50 14.70 -26.84
C ILE A 301 -5.78 15.96 -27.36
N GLY A 302 -5.19 15.91 -28.56
CA GLY A 302 -4.56 17.08 -29.18
C GLY A 302 -5.52 18.24 -29.47
N LEU A 303 -6.78 17.94 -29.83
CA LEU A 303 -7.77 18.97 -30.17
C LEU A 303 -8.30 19.73 -28.92
N VAL A 304 -8.32 19.08 -27.76
CA VAL A 304 -8.75 19.69 -26.48
C VAL A 304 -7.69 20.65 -25.93
N VAL A 305 -6.40 20.31 -26.08
CA VAL A 305 -5.29 21.14 -25.59
C VAL A 305 -5.11 22.41 -26.42
N VAL A 306 -5.28 22.33 -27.75
CA VAL A 306 -5.22 23.52 -28.64
C VAL A 306 -6.43 24.44 -28.42
N GLY A 307 -7.61 23.88 -28.13
CA GLY A 307 -8.82 24.64 -27.80
C GLY A 307 -8.72 25.44 -26.49
N MET A 308 -8.14 24.87 -25.44
CA MET A 308 -7.93 25.56 -24.15
C MET A 308 -6.87 26.67 -24.23
N GLY A 309 -5.82 26.50 -25.04
CA GLY A 309 -4.79 27.53 -25.23
C GLY A 309 -5.30 28.80 -25.92
N LEU A 310 -6.18 28.65 -26.92
CA LEU A 310 -6.80 29.78 -27.64
C LEU A 310 -7.83 30.54 -26.79
N MET A 311 -8.52 29.88 -25.86
CA MET A 311 -9.44 30.54 -24.92
C MET A 311 -8.71 31.40 -23.88
N LEU A 312 -7.53 30.97 -23.40
CA LEU A 312 -6.72 31.75 -22.46
C LEU A 312 -6.09 32.97 -23.11
N LEU A 313 -5.64 32.86 -24.37
CA LEU A 313 -5.07 33.99 -25.11
C LEU A 313 -6.13 35.05 -25.47
N GLY A 314 -7.37 34.62 -25.78
CA GLY A 314 -8.50 35.52 -26.00
C GLY A 314 -8.99 36.24 -24.73
N TYR A 315 -8.78 35.65 -23.54
CA TYR A 315 -9.14 36.27 -22.27
C TYR A 315 -8.13 37.33 -21.81
N VAL A 316 -6.84 37.15 -22.14
CA VAL A 316 -5.78 38.12 -21.82
C VAL A 316 -5.84 39.35 -22.72
N LEU A 317 -6.15 39.19 -24.01
CA LEU A 317 -6.26 40.31 -24.96
C LEU A 317 -7.53 41.18 -24.80
N ARG A 318 -8.44 40.82 -23.88
CA ARG A 318 -9.68 41.58 -23.63
C ARG A 318 -9.64 42.40 -22.34
N ARG A 319 -8.49 42.42 -21.64
CA ARG A 319 -8.28 43.15 -20.38
C ARG A 319 -7.22 44.26 -20.45
N GLU A 320 -6.80 44.63 -21.67
CA GLU A 320 -6.14 45.90 -21.96
C GLU A 320 -6.97 46.69 -22.97
#